data_AF-A0A958RXL1-F1
#
_entry.id   AF-A0A958RXL1-F1
#
_cell.length_a   1.000
_cell.length_b   1.000
_cell.length_c   1.000
_cell.angle_alpha   90.00
_cell.angle_beta   90.00
_cell.angle_gamma   90.00
#
_symmetry.space_group_name_H-M   'P 1'
#
loop_
_entity.id
_entity.type
_entity.pdbx_description
1 polymer ?
#
loop_
_entity_poly.entity_id
_entity_poly.type
_entity_poly.pdbx_seq_one_letter_code
_entity_poly.pdbx_strand_id
1 'polypeptide(L)'
;MNKQTAILIFANSSKKTLDSKRISTSEFFKIIDTKTLETVQKTGLPFFHFSEDQQTGISFGERFSNAITSVFEKGFQSIITIGNDIPHLNASIINKAAQHLEDRSYVLGPATDGGFYLMGFKKA
;
A
#
# COMPACT_ATOMS: atom_id res chain seq x y z
N MET A 1 -12.60 1.15 -16.53
CA MET A 1 -11.55 1.35 -15.52
C MET A 1 -10.22 1.59 -16.22
N ASN A 2 -9.66 2.78 -16.06
CA ASN A 2 -8.39 3.15 -16.70
C ASN A 2 -7.24 2.34 -16.09
N LYS A 3 -6.48 1.63 -16.94
CA LYS A 3 -5.27 0.88 -16.57
C LYS A 3 -4.08 1.78 -16.15
N GLN A 4 -4.33 3.06 -15.86
CA GLN A 4 -3.29 4.04 -15.58
C GLN A 4 -2.96 4.17 -14.08
N THR A 5 -3.82 3.65 -13.21
CA THR A 5 -3.62 3.65 -11.76
C THR A 5 -3.17 2.27 -11.27
N ALA A 6 -2.06 2.22 -10.56
CA ALA A 6 -1.58 1.02 -9.87
C ALA A 6 -1.68 1.18 -8.36
N ILE A 7 -1.81 0.05 -7.67
CA ILE A 7 -1.76 -0.01 -6.21
C ILE A 7 -0.38 -0.49 -5.79
N LEU A 8 0.26 0.22 -4.88
CA LEU A 8 1.52 -0.16 -4.25
C LEU A 8 1.23 -0.56 -2.80
N ILE A 9 1.44 -1.83 -2.49
CA ILE A 9 1.37 -2.35 -1.13
C ILE A 9 2.78 -2.31 -0.56
N PHE A 10 3.00 -1.42 0.40
CA PHE A 10 4.27 -1.27 1.10
C PHE A 10 4.18 -1.98 2.45
N ALA A 11 4.61 -3.25 2.49
CA ALA A 11 4.49 -4.08 3.67
C ALA A 11 5.76 -3.98 4.53
N ASN A 12 5.60 -3.62 5.79
CA ASN A 12 6.67 -3.73 6.78
C ASN A 12 6.36 -4.92 7.68
N SER A 13 7.20 -5.96 7.67
CA SER A 13 7.21 -6.99 8.69
C SER A 13 7.87 -6.42 9.93
N SER A 14 7.15 -5.57 10.66
CA SER A 14 7.64 -5.04 11.94
C SER A 14 8.06 -6.19 12.85
N LYS A 15 9.37 -6.47 12.92
CA LYS A 15 10.05 -7.17 14.03
C LYS A 15 9.98 -6.34 15.33
N LYS A 16 8.98 -5.48 15.49
CA LYS A 16 8.77 -4.57 16.61
C LYS A 16 7.66 -5.14 17.48
N THR A 17 8.09 -6.07 18.35
CA THR A 17 7.54 -6.36 19.68
C THR A 17 6.00 -6.30 19.84
N LEU A 18 5.34 -7.42 19.54
CA LEU A 18 4.11 -7.81 20.25
C LEU A 18 4.50 -8.83 21.32
N ASP A 19 4.75 -8.34 22.52
CA ASP A 19 5.24 -9.10 23.68
C ASP A 19 4.12 -9.92 24.37
N SER A 20 3.17 -10.45 23.59
CA SER A 20 2.03 -11.18 24.13
C SER A 20 1.81 -12.53 23.43
N LYS A 21 2.44 -13.54 24.03
CA LYS A 21 2.13 -14.98 24.00
C LYS A 21 0.84 -15.37 23.24
N ARG A 22 0.98 -16.00 22.06
CA ARG A 22 0.26 -17.23 21.60
C ARG A 22 0.30 -17.46 20.09
N ILE A 23 0.60 -16.45 19.27
CA ILE A 23 0.66 -16.57 17.80
C ILE A 23 2.04 -16.11 17.34
N SER A 24 2.68 -16.82 16.41
CA SER A 24 3.93 -16.34 15.85
C SER A 24 3.68 -15.01 15.13
N THR A 25 4.43 -13.97 15.46
CA THR A 25 4.36 -12.65 14.80
C THR A 25 4.36 -12.78 13.28
N SER A 26 5.14 -13.74 12.75
CA SER A 26 5.19 -14.04 11.31
C SER A 26 3.89 -14.59 10.73
N GLU A 27 3.16 -15.43 11.46
CA GLU A 27 1.88 -15.99 11.00
C GLU A 27 0.79 -14.92 10.97
N PHE A 28 0.79 -14.02 11.95
CA PHE A 28 -0.15 -12.90 11.99
C PHE A 28 0.06 -11.93 10.80
N PHE A 29 1.29 -11.50 10.54
CA PHE A 29 1.59 -10.66 9.39
C PHE A 29 1.25 -11.34 8.07
N LYS A 30 1.47 -12.65 7.96
CA LYS A 30 1.09 -13.42 6.78
C LYS A 30 -0.42 -13.42 6.52
N ILE A 31 -1.24 -13.51 7.58
CA ILE A 31 -2.70 -13.43 7.47
C ILE A 31 -3.14 -12.04 7.00
N ILE A 32 -2.53 -10.99 7.57
CA ILE A 32 -2.82 -9.60 7.21
C ILE A 32 -2.44 -9.32 5.75
N ASP A 33 -1.25 -9.76 5.32
CA ASP A 33 -0.80 -9.62 3.93
C ASP A 33 -1.75 -10.36 2.98
N THR A 34 -2.15 -11.59 3.32
CA THR A 34 -3.10 -12.36 2.51
C THR A 34 -4.43 -11.63 2.36
N LYS A 35 -4.99 -11.11 3.44
CA LYS A 35 -6.23 -10.31 3.39
C LYS A 35 -6.09 -9.04 2.57
N THR A 36 -4.94 -8.38 2.67
CA THR A 36 -4.65 -7.15 1.91
C THR A 36 -4.60 -7.47 0.42
N LEU A 37 -3.89 -8.54 0.04
CA LEU A 37 -3.81 -9.02 -1.33
C LEU A 37 -5.19 -9.42 -1.89
N GLU A 38 -6.00 -10.14 -1.12
CA GLU A 38 -7.37 -10.47 -1.53
C GLU A 38 -8.22 -9.22 -1.75
N THR A 39 -8.09 -8.23 -0.86
CA THR A 39 -8.82 -6.96 -0.95
C THR A 39 -8.42 -6.17 -2.19
N VAL A 40 -7.12 -6.10 -2.46
CA VAL A 40 -6.56 -5.43 -3.63
C VAL A 40 -6.95 -6.17 -4.92
N GLN A 41 -6.91 -7.50 -4.94
CA GLN A 41 -7.36 -8.29 -6.09
C GLN A 41 -8.84 -8.02 -6.44
N LYS A 42 -9.71 -7.85 -5.44
CA LYS A 42 -11.12 -7.50 -5.64
C LYS A 42 -11.34 -6.14 -6.31
N THR A 43 -10.34 -5.25 -6.28
CA THR A 43 -10.44 -3.96 -6.99
C THR A 43 -10.34 -4.12 -8.50
N GLY A 44 -9.68 -5.18 -9.00
CA GLY A 44 -9.37 -5.35 -10.42
C GLY A 44 -8.29 -4.38 -10.95
N LEU A 45 -7.65 -3.59 -10.09
CA LEU A 45 -6.54 -2.71 -10.44
C LEU A 45 -5.22 -3.48 -10.41
N PRO A 46 -4.25 -3.10 -11.28
CA PRO A 46 -2.90 -3.65 -11.20
C PRO A 46 -2.26 -3.27 -9.85
N PHE A 47 -1.55 -4.20 -9.24
CA PHE A 47 -0.93 -3.98 -7.94
C PHE A 47 0.48 -4.56 -7.85
N PHE A 48 1.28 -3.95 -6.98
CA PHE A 48 2.65 -4.33 -6.69
C PHE A 48 2.81 -4.49 -5.19
N HIS A 49 3.38 -5.61 -4.76
CA HIS A 49 3.66 -5.86 -3.36
C HIS A 49 5.18 -5.75 -3.13
N PHE A 50 5.57 -4.78 -2.30
CA PHE A 50 6.94 -4.57 -1.87
C PHE A 50 7.08 -5.01 -0.41
N SER A 51 7.53 -6.24 -0.22
CA SER A 51 7.97 -6.78 1.07
C SER A 51 9.37 -6.25 1.44
N GLU A 52 9.78 -6.40 2.71
CA GLU A 52 11.05 -5.87 3.23
C GLU A 52 12.27 -6.23 2.37
N ASP A 53 12.32 -7.42 1.77
CA ASP A 53 13.40 -7.91 0.92
C ASP A 53 13.45 -7.22 -0.47
N GLN A 54 12.35 -6.62 -0.91
CA GLN A 54 12.24 -5.90 -2.19
C GLN A 54 12.43 -4.39 -2.01
N GLN A 55 12.48 -3.89 -0.77
CA GLN A 55 12.64 -2.47 -0.48
C GLN A 55 14.11 -2.06 -0.51
N THR A 56 14.46 -1.08 -1.34
CA THR A 56 15.84 -0.62 -1.52
C THR A 56 16.06 0.78 -0.94
N GLY A 57 17.05 0.96 -0.07
CA GLY A 57 17.35 2.26 0.56
C GLY A 57 17.68 2.14 2.05
N ILE A 58 18.32 3.17 2.59
CA ILE A 58 18.82 3.20 3.98
C ILE A 58 17.68 3.63 4.92
N SER A 59 16.97 4.68 4.55
CA SER A 59 15.84 5.21 5.33
C SER A 59 14.50 4.66 4.85
N PHE A 60 13.45 4.75 5.70
CA PHE A 60 12.08 4.43 5.28
C PHE A 60 11.66 5.28 4.07
N GLY A 61 11.98 6.58 4.10
CA GLY A 61 11.64 7.51 3.02
C GLY A 61 12.29 7.13 1.69
N GLU A 62 13.57 6.71 1.71
CA GLU A 62 14.25 6.20 0.51
C GLU A 62 13.60 4.92 -0.02
N ARG A 63 13.35 3.94 0.86
CA ARG A 63 12.71 2.68 0.48
C ARG A 63 11.33 2.89 -0.13
N PHE A 64 10.54 3.74 0.48
CA PHE A 64 9.21 4.10 0.00
C PHE A 64 9.26 4.84 -1.33
N SER A 65 10.15 5.83 -1.46
CA SER A 65 10.33 6.60 -2.70
C SER A 65 10.83 5.73 -3.85
N ASN A 66 11.76 4.81 -3.59
CA ASN A 66 12.29 3.89 -4.60
C ASN A 66 11.22 2.90 -5.08
N ALA A 67 10.37 2.41 -4.19
CA ALA A 67 9.23 1.55 -4.55
C ALA A 67 8.23 2.31 -5.44
N ILE A 68 7.91 3.56 -5.10
CA ILE A 68 7.05 4.43 -5.91
C ILE A 68 7.64 4.65 -7.30
N THR A 69 8.91 5.03 -7.38
CA THR A 69 9.64 5.24 -8.63
C THR A 69 9.60 3.98 -9.49
N SER A 70 9.86 2.81 -8.89
CA SER A 70 9.82 1.51 -9.58
C SER A 70 8.47 1.20 -10.22
N VAL A 71 7.36 1.67 -9.64
CA VAL A 71 6.02 1.51 -10.22
C VAL A 71 5.78 2.55 -11.31
N PHE A 72 6.19 3.81 -11.13
CA PHE A 72 6.06 4.82 -12.18
C PHE A 72 6.89 4.51 -13.43
N GLU A 73 8.05 3.88 -13.27
CA GLU A 73 8.89 3.41 -14.39
C GLU A 73 8.23 2.30 -15.20
N LYS A 74 7.24 1.59 -14.64
CA LYS A 74 6.43 0.59 -15.37
C LYS A 74 5.34 1.22 -16.25
N GLY A 75 5.25 2.56 -16.30
CA GLY A 75 4.35 3.30 -17.19
C GLY A 75 3.00 3.69 -16.60
N PHE A 76 2.80 3.51 -15.29
CA PHE A 76 1.59 4.01 -14.61
C PHE A 76 1.64 5.53 -14.46
N GLN A 77 0.48 6.19 -14.54
CA GLN A 77 0.35 7.63 -14.36
C GLN A 77 -0.12 8.00 -12.96
N SER A 78 -0.70 7.06 -12.22
CA SER A 78 -1.18 7.27 -10.86
C SER A 78 -0.81 6.08 -10.00
N ILE A 79 -0.47 6.33 -8.74
CA ILE A 79 -0.19 5.29 -7.76
C ILE A 79 -1.02 5.54 -6.51
N ILE A 80 -1.59 4.46 -5.97
CA ILE A 80 -2.19 4.44 -4.63
C ILE A 80 -1.29 3.58 -3.75
N THR A 81 -0.67 4.18 -2.75
CA THR A 81 0.15 3.50 -1.76
C THR A 81 -0.69 3.15 -0.53
N ILE A 82 -0.60 1.90 -0.08
CA ILE A 82 -1.23 1.41 1.15
C ILE A 82 -0.20 0.62 1.97
N GLY A 83 -0.33 0.68 3.30
CA GLY A 83 0.37 -0.24 4.19
C GLY A 83 -0.32 -1.60 4.27
N ASN A 84 0.35 -2.61 4.83
CA ASN A 84 -0.27 -3.90 5.11
C ASN A 84 -1.06 -3.90 6.44
N ASP A 85 -0.75 -3.03 7.40
CA ASP A 85 -1.30 -3.09 8.76
C ASP A 85 -2.71 -2.45 8.92
N ILE A 86 -3.60 -2.61 7.93
CA ILE A 86 -4.93 -1.97 7.95
C ILE A 86 -6.02 -3.04 7.79
N PRO A 87 -6.47 -3.67 8.90
CA PRO A 87 -7.45 -4.76 8.87
C PRO A 87 -8.80 -4.37 8.26
N HIS A 88 -9.15 -3.09 8.31
CA HIS A 88 -10.43 -2.55 7.86
C HIS A 88 -10.39 -1.97 6.44
N LEU A 89 -9.24 -2.07 5.74
CA LEU A 89 -9.15 -1.63 4.35
C LEU A 89 -10.08 -2.50 3.50
N ASN A 90 -10.88 -1.86 2.66
CA ASN A 90 -11.78 -2.55 1.75
C ASN A 90 -11.61 -2.03 0.31
N ALA A 91 -12.00 -2.85 -0.66
CA ALA A 91 -11.85 -2.52 -2.08
C ALA A 91 -12.62 -1.24 -2.48
N SER A 92 -13.73 -0.92 -1.80
CA SER A 92 -14.50 0.30 -2.07
C SER A 92 -13.69 1.56 -1.74
N ILE A 93 -12.94 1.58 -0.64
CA ILE A 93 -12.06 2.69 -0.28
C ILE A 93 -10.99 2.90 -1.35
N ILE A 94 -10.35 1.82 -1.80
CA ILE A 94 -9.29 1.89 -2.82
C ILE A 94 -9.86 2.36 -4.16
N ASN A 95 -11.02 1.83 -4.58
CA ASN A 95 -11.69 2.26 -5.80
C ASN A 95 -12.11 3.73 -5.75
N LYS A 96 -12.62 4.22 -4.61
CA LYS A 96 -12.92 5.64 -4.42
C LYS A 96 -11.66 6.50 -4.52
N ALA A 97 -10.55 6.07 -3.94
CA ALA A 97 -9.28 6.78 -4.08
C ALA A 97 -8.82 6.83 -5.55
N ALA A 98 -8.94 5.72 -6.28
CA ALA A 98 -8.63 5.68 -7.71
C ALA A 98 -9.51 6.63 -8.53
N GLN A 99 -10.82 6.67 -8.25
CA GLN A 99 -11.75 7.61 -8.89
C GLN A 99 -11.40 9.07 -8.56
N HIS A 100 -11.07 9.39 -7.31
CA HIS A 100 -10.66 10.74 -6.94
C HIS A 100 -9.36 11.17 -7.63
N LEU A 101 -8.45 10.21 -7.89
CA LEU A 101 -7.27 10.45 -8.70
C LEU A 101 -7.57 10.60 -10.19
N GLU A 102 -8.80 10.45 -10.68
CA GLU A 102 -9.11 10.86 -12.06
C GLU A 102 -9.12 12.38 -12.15
N ASP A 103 -9.72 13.06 -11.17
CA ASP A 103 -9.91 14.52 -11.18
C ASP A 103 -8.90 15.31 -10.33
N ARG A 104 -8.19 14.66 -9.40
CA ARG A 104 -7.27 15.32 -8.46
C ARG A 104 -5.84 14.84 -8.61
N SER A 105 -4.88 15.69 -8.24
CA SER A 105 -3.46 15.34 -8.28
C SER A 105 -3.04 14.42 -7.13
N TYR A 106 -3.76 14.43 -6.01
CA TYR A 106 -3.49 13.59 -4.85
C TYR A 106 -4.75 13.27 -4.04
N VAL A 107 -4.66 12.19 -3.24
CA VAL A 107 -5.68 11.70 -2.30
C VAL A 107 -4.97 11.24 -1.03
N LEU A 108 -5.51 11.57 0.14
CA LEU A 108 -4.98 11.13 1.43
C LEU A 108 -6.12 10.52 2.26
N GLY A 109 -5.86 9.34 2.80
CA GLY A 109 -6.70 8.65 3.78
C GLY A 109 -6.09 8.83 5.17
N PRO A 110 -6.59 9.76 6.00
CA PRO A 110 -6.04 10.02 7.31
C PRO A 110 -6.26 8.83 8.24
N ALA A 111 -5.21 8.44 8.96
CA ALA A 111 -5.28 7.44 10.02
C ALA A 111 -5.56 8.10 11.37
N THR A 112 -6.08 7.32 12.32
CA THR A 112 -6.46 7.80 13.66
C THR A 112 -5.28 8.19 14.53
N ASP A 113 -4.07 7.73 14.18
CA ASP A 113 -2.80 7.99 14.88
C ASP A 113 -2.08 9.25 14.35
N GLY A 114 -2.69 9.99 13.42
CA GLY A 114 -2.11 11.17 12.79
C GLY A 114 -1.24 10.87 11.57
N GLY A 115 -1.12 9.61 11.16
CA GLY A 115 -0.53 9.20 9.89
C GLY A 115 -1.53 9.15 8.74
N PHE A 116 -1.14 8.51 7.64
CA PHE A 116 -2.03 8.22 6.51
C PHE A 116 -2.02 6.72 6.23
N TYR A 117 -3.19 6.10 6.21
CA TYR A 117 -3.35 4.68 5.89
C TYR A 117 -3.39 4.43 4.37
N LEU A 118 -3.73 5.48 3.61
CA LEU A 118 -3.77 5.47 2.15
C LEU A 118 -3.24 6.80 1.63
N MET A 119 -2.37 6.76 0.65
CA MET A 119 -1.98 7.94 -0.11
C MET A 119 -2.08 7.63 -1.59
N GLY A 120 -2.51 8.59 -2.37
CA GLY A 120 -2.63 8.46 -3.81
C GLY A 120 -2.10 9.72 -4.47
N PHE A 121 -1.37 9.58 -5.56
CA PHE A 121 -0.85 10.72 -6.29
C PHE A 121 -0.60 10.38 -7.76
N LYS A 122 -0.71 11.41 -8.60
CA LYS A 122 -0.35 11.35 -10.01
C LYS A 122 1.15 11.54 -10.20
N LYS A 123 1.68 10.94 -11.26
CA LYS A 123 2.99 11.30 -11.80
C LYS A 123 2.92 12.77 -12.22
N ALA A 124 3.84 13.58 -11.68
CA ALA A 124 4.01 14.97 -12.07
C ALA A 124 4.60 15.08 -13.49
#